data_AF-A0A9N9BHE7-F1
#
_entry.id   AF-A0A9N9BHE7-F1
#
_cell.length_a   1.000
_cell.length_b   1.000
_cell.length_c   1.000
_cell.angle_alpha   90.00
_cell.angle_beta   90.00
_cell.angle_gamma   90.00
#
_symmetry.space_group_name_H-M   'P 1'
#
loop_
_entity.id
_entity.type
_entity.pdbx_description
1 polymer ?
#
loop_
_entity_poly.entity_id
_entity_poly.type
_entity_poly.pdbx_seq_one_letter_code
_entity_poly.pdbx_strand_id
1 'polypeptide(L)'
;TRIQRDLKTEEEQKQDSKIGAIVNSFKNQEEVQIFRKKHRIRVYGTDIPYPFRSFQDLVTQYEIKLYLQKNLQNAGYSQPTPIQIQSIPVSLHGRDLMAMAPTGSGKTLAYLLPILHDLKGPEKMGYRALIISPTRELAQQIYREIKKLSIGKKFKICMLTKASAATIAQAPHLRQKFDILISTPLRLVHAITEENIELKNVRHLILDEADKLLELGFLEQTDEIINACSNPRIVKSLYSATLPSGVESLANTIMKDPIRVVVGVKNAATETIKQKLLFVGQEEGKLIAIRQQIQQGLKPPVLIFVQSIERAKELFHELIYDGINVDVIHAERTKAQRDSIVLNFMQGKIWVLIATELMARGMDFKGVNLVVNYDFPQSVQSYIHRIGRTGRAGRNGEAVTYFTKDDAPFLKSIVNVMKESGCEVPDWMLTLKPPSQNAKKQVRRKPIDRRTISTVSKYDLEKIKRKKEIVEASKKRKSNTVGDNQNIEKNERNKSKSNDTNNNKDQKDDHHEASDAEKPKTKKRKKSKLNTK
;
A
#
# COMPACT_ATOMS: atom_id res chain seq x y z
N THR A 1 29.54 52.66 -10.09
CA THR A 1 30.33 51.39 -10.19
C THR A 1 29.54 50.16 -9.72
N ARG A 2 28.23 50.08 -10.02
CA ARG A 2 27.36 49.02 -9.45
C ARG A 2 26.23 48.62 -10.42
N ILE A 3 26.52 48.41 -11.71
CA ILE A 3 25.54 47.87 -12.70
C ILE A 3 26.24 46.96 -13.74
N GLN A 4 27.33 46.27 -13.38
CA GLN A 4 28.00 45.32 -14.30
C GLN A 4 28.54 44.10 -13.54
N ARG A 5 27.66 43.35 -12.87
CA ARG A 5 27.89 41.94 -12.52
C ARG A 5 26.52 41.26 -12.59
N ASP A 6 26.46 40.08 -13.21
CA ASP A 6 25.31 39.16 -13.27
C ASP A 6 24.48 39.10 -14.56
N LEU A 7 25.15 39.16 -15.72
CA LEU A 7 24.64 38.54 -16.95
C LEU A 7 25.75 37.67 -17.56
N LYS A 8 26.03 36.51 -16.95
CA LYS A 8 26.78 35.44 -17.65
C LYS A 8 25.88 34.90 -18.76
N THR A 9 26.39 34.87 -19.99
CA THR A 9 25.67 34.33 -21.15
C THR A 9 25.42 32.82 -20.99
N GLU A 10 24.37 32.29 -21.64
CA GLU A 10 24.05 30.85 -21.59
C GLU A 10 25.21 29.96 -22.08
N GLU A 11 26.11 30.50 -22.90
CA GLU A 11 27.31 29.81 -23.40
C GLU A 11 28.39 29.71 -22.32
N GLU A 12 28.65 30.78 -21.56
CA GLU A 12 29.60 30.76 -20.43
C GLU A 12 29.12 29.83 -19.30
N GLN A 13 27.81 29.76 -19.04
CA GLN A 13 27.25 28.79 -18.09
C GLN A 13 27.36 27.34 -18.59
N LYS A 14 27.23 27.10 -19.90
CA LYS A 14 27.49 25.78 -20.52
C LYS A 14 28.97 25.40 -20.48
N GLN A 15 29.87 26.37 -20.58
CA GLN A 15 31.32 26.13 -20.57
C GLN A 15 31.84 25.88 -19.13
N ASP A 16 31.42 26.68 -18.15
CA ASP A 16 31.72 26.44 -16.72
C ASP A 16 31.12 25.11 -16.23
N SER A 17 29.90 24.76 -16.68
CA SER A 17 29.29 23.47 -16.33
C SER A 17 29.97 22.28 -17.00
N LYS A 18 30.46 22.41 -18.25
CA LYS A 18 31.29 21.39 -18.91
C LYS A 18 32.65 21.20 -18.21
N ILE A 19 33.29 22.28 -17.78
CA ILE A 19 34.57 22.21 -17.06
C ILE A 19 34.37 21.56 -15.67
N GLY A 20 33.30 21.89 -14.95
CA GLY A 20 32.93 21.22 -13.70
C GLY A 20 32.54 19.74 -13.87
N ALA A 21 31.95 19.37 -15.02
CA ALA A 21 31.59 17.99 -15.36
C ALA A 21 32.80 17.07 -15.57
N ILE A 22 33.85 17.59 -16.22
CA ILE A 22 35.09 16.86 -16.47
C ILE A 22 35.80 16.56 -15.14
N VAL A 23 35.75 17.49 -14.18
CA VAL A 23 36.37 17.35 -12.84
C VAL A 23 35.63 16.36 -11.94
N ASN A 24 34.33 16.12 -12.16
CA ASN A 24 33.48 15.23 -11.35
C ASN A 24 33.10 13.91 -12.03
N SER A 25 33.75 13.53 -13.12
CA SER A 25 33.56 12.22 -13.77
C SER A 25 34.33 11.10 -13.03
N PHE A 26 33.91 9.85 -13.16
CA PHE A 26 34.68 8.71 -12.60
C PHE A 26 35.83 8.38 -13.55
N LYS A 27 37.06 8.30 -13.02
CA LYS A 27 38.28 8.11 -13.84
C LYS A 27 38.47 6.67 -14.29
N ASN A 28 38.06 5.70 -13.48
CA ASN A 28 38.20 4.27 -13.76
C ASN A 28 37.13 3.44 -13.03
N GLN A 29 37.06 2.14 -13.33
CA GLN A 29 36.12 1.23 -12.69
C GLN A 29 36.40 1.01 -11.20
N GLU A 30 37.65 1.09 -10.76
CA GLU A 30 38.02 0.93 -9.35
C GLU A 30 37.40 2.03 -8.48
N GLU A 31 37.48 3.28 -8.93
CA GLU A 31 36.86 4.43 -8.25
C GLU A 31 35.34 4.25 -8.14
N VAL A 32 34.70 3.75 -9.20
CA VAL A 32 33.27 3.41 -9.20
C VAL A 32 32.96 2.33 -8.17
N GLN A 33 33.78 1.28 -8.07
CA GLN A 33 33.59 0.20 -7.10
C GLN A 33 33.76 0.69 -5.65
N ILE A 34 34.78 1.53 -5.39
CA ILE A 34 35.00 2.16 -4.08
C ILE A 34 33.80 3.03 -3.71
N PHE A 35 33.31 3.84 -4.65
CA PHE A 35 32.15 4.70 -4.43
C PHE A 35 30.87 3.89 -4.16
N ARG A 36 30.60 2.85 -4.96
CA ARG A 36 29.49 1.92 -4.72
C ARG A 36 29.60 1.27 -3.34
N LYS A 37 30.79 0.80 -2.94
CA LYS A 37 31.03 0.23 -1.61
C LYS A 37 30.75 1.23 -0.49
N LYS A 38 31.21 2.48 -0.63
CA LYS A 38 30.95 3.58 0.31
C LYS A 38 29.45 3.85 0.50
N HIS A 39 28.70 3.83 -0.60
CA HIS A 39 27.24 4.02 -0.58
C HIS A 39 26.43 2.73 -0.38
N ARG A 40 27.11 1.59 -0.11
CA ARG A 40 26.51 0.26 0.07
C ARG A 40 25.62 -0.16 -1.10
N ILE A 41 26.06 0.16 -2.31
CA ILE A 41 25.40 -0.19 -3.57
C ILE A 41 26.08 -1.45 -4.11
N ARG A 42 25.29 -2.48 -4.39
CA ARG A 42 25.70 -3.66 -5.16
C ARG A 42 24.92 -3.68 -6.45
N VAL A 43 25.60 -3.90 -7.56
CA VAL A 43 24.98 -3.90 -8.88
C VAL A 43 25.35 -5.19 -9.60
N TYR A 44 24.38 -5.77 -10.30
CA TYR A 44 24.54 -7.00 -11.07
C TYR A 44 23.90 -6.81 -12.45
N GLY A 45 24.47 -7.46 -13.45
CA GLY A 45 24.06 -7.33 -14.85
C GLY A 45 25.23 -6.92 -15.75
N THR A 46 24.92 -6.64 -17.00
CA THR A 46 25.84 -6.27 -18.08
C THR A 46 25.74 -4.78 -18.38
N ASP A 47 26.81 -4.18 -18.92
CA ASP A 47 26.86 -2.80 -19.40
C ASP A 47 26.29 -1.77 -18.41
N ILE A 48 26.72 -1.89 -17.15
CA ILE A 48 26.18 -1.11 -16.04
C ILE A 48 26.66 0.35 -16.15
N PRO A 49 25.75 1.34 -16.30
CA PRO A 49 26.13 2.74 -16.31
C PRO A 49 26.80 3.18 -15.00
N TYR A 50 27.71 4.14 -15.12
CA TYR A 50 28.35 4.73 -13.94
C TYR A 50 27.33 5.45 -13.06
N PRO A 51 27.50 5.41 -11.73
CA PRO A 51 26.71 6.22 -10.83
C PRO A 51 27.05 7.71 -11.03
N PHE A 52 26.24 8.58 -10.46
CA PHE A 52 26.54 10.02 -10.36
C PHE A 52 26.72 10.44 -8.90
N ARG A 53 27.44 11.52 -8.62
CA ARG A 53 27.74 11.99 -7.27
C ARG A 53 26.73 13.00 -6.75
N SER A 54 26.21 13.87 -7.62
CA SER A 54 25.30 14.95 -7.25
C SER A 54 24.19 15.20 -8.29
N PHE A 55 23.08 15.82 -7.91
CA PHE A 55 22.04 16.20 -8.89
C PHE A 55 22.55 17.15 -9.99
N GLN A 56 23.65 17.89 -9.74
CA GLN A 56 24.30 18.72 -10.76
C GLN A 56 24.93 17.85 -11.86
N ASP A 57 25.48 16.70 -11.50
CA ASP A 57 26.10 15.77 -12.45
C ASP A 57 25.10 15.26 -13.48
N LEU A 58 23.83 15.12 -13.08
CA LEU A 58 22.76 14.72 -14.00
C LEU A 58 22.51 15.77 -15.10
N VAL A 59 22.69 17.05 -14.80
CA VAL A 59 22.55 18.11 -15.78
C VAL A 59 23.74 18.09 -16.74
N THR A 60 24.94 17.86 -16.21
CA THR A 60 26.16 17.90 -17.02
C THR A 60 26.42 16.64 -17.84
N GLN A 61 26.07 15.45 -17.31
CA GLN A 61 26.38 14.16 -17.94
C GLN A 61 25.19 13.61 -18.74
N TYR A 62 23.96 13.87 -18.28
CA TYR A 62 22.74 13.32 -18.86
C TYR A 62 21.81 14.39 -19.43
N GLU A 63 22.27 15.65 -19.47
CA GLU A 63 21.51 16.79 -20.00
C GLU A 63 20.09 16.89 -19.42
N ILE A 64 19.94 16.56 -18.13
CA ILE A 64 18.65 16.68 -17.46
C ILE A 64 18.15 18.12 -17.59
N LYS A 65 16.89 18.25 -18.00
CA LYS A 65 16.25 19.55 -18.25
C LYS A 65 16.27 20.41 -16.99
N LEU A 66 16.65 21.68 -17.15
CA LEU A 66 16.81 22.65 -16.04
C LEU A 66 15.57 22.79 -15.14
N TYR A 67 14.36 22.62 -15.68
CA TYR A 67 13.13 22.67 -14.87
C TYR A 67 13.08 21.57 -13.80
N LEU A 68 13.61 20.37 -14.10
CA LEU A 68 13.67 19.27 -13.14
C LEU A 68 14.67 19.58 -12.03
N GLN A 69 15.83 20.13 -12.38
CA GLN A 69 16.81 20.57 -11.38
C GLN A 69 16.23 21.63 -10.43
N LYS A 70 15.56 22.64 -10.98
CA LYS A 70 14.89 23.67 -10.19
C LYS A 70 13.82 23.08 -9.28
N ASN A 71 13.02 22.15 -9.78
CA ASN A 71 11.98 21.50 -8.99
C ASN A 71 12.55 20.57 -7.91
N LEU A 72 13.69 19.91 -8.16
CA LEU A 72 14.41 19.15 -7.14
C LEU A 72 14.84 20.05 -5.98
N GLN A 73 15.48 21.18 -6.29
CA GLN A 73 15.91 22.17 -5.29
C GLN A 73 14.73 22.75 -4.52
N ASN A 74 13.67 23.19 -5.22
CA ASN A 74 12.46 23.75 -4.60
C ASN A 74 11.73 22.74 -3.69
N ALA A 75 11.79 21.45 -4.03
CA ALA A 75 11.20 20.39 -3.21
C ALA A 75 12.10 19.98 -2.03
N GLY A 76 13.29 20.58 -1.88
CA GLY A 76 14.22 20.32 -0.79
C GLY A 76 15.11 19.09 -0.99
N TYR A 77 15.23 18.57 -2.22
CA TYR A 77 16.12 17.46 -2.54
C TYR A 77 17.55 17.97 -2.73
N SER A 78 18.33 18.00 -1.64
CA SER A 78 19.70 18.53 -1.65
C SER A 78 20.73 17.54 -2.20
N GLN A 79 20.61 16.25 -1.86
CA GLN A 79 21.56 15.20 -2.25
C GLN A 79 20.82 13.95 -2.73
N PRO A 80 21.34 13.24 -3.75
CA PRO A 80 20.76 11.99 -4.20
C PRO A 80 20.96 10.88 -3.17
N THR A 81 19.95 10.04 -2.99
CA THR A 81 20.07 8.85 -2.15
C THR A 81 20.83 7.74 -2.88
N PRO A 82 21.41 6.74 -2.18
CA PRO A 82 22.15 5.66 -2.84
C PRO A 82 21.37 4.90 -3.92
N ILE A 83 20.05 4.75 -3.75
CA ILE A 83 19.24 4.10 -4.80
C ILE A 83 19.14 5.00 -6.03
N GLN A 84 18.93 6.30 -5.85
CA GLN A 84 18.86 7.29 -6.92
C GLN A 84 20.17 7.37 -7.70
N ILE A 85 21.31 7.44 -6.98
CA ILE A 85 22.68 7.51 -7.50
C ILE A 85 22.96 6.51 -8.63
N GLN A 86 22.46 5.29 -8.49
CA GLN A 86 22.72 4.21 -9.44
C GLN A 86 21.52 3.87 -10.33
N SER A 87 20.28 3.98 -9.82
CA SER A 87 19.10 3.59 -10.59
C SER A 87 18.72 4.60 -11.66
N ILE A 88 18.93 5.90 -11.43
CA ILE A 88 18.58 6.94 -12.41
C ILE A 88 19.43 6.79 -13.68
N PRO A 89 20.77 6.65 -13.62
CA PRO A 89 21.57 6.35 -14.81
C PRO A 89 21.08 5.12 -15.58
N VAL A 90 20.77 4.03 -14.88
CA VAL A 90 20.26 2.80 -15.51
C VAL A 90 18.97 3.07 -16.29
N SER A 91 18.00 3.75 -15.66
CA SER A 91 16.74 4.10 -16.30
C SER A 91 16.91 5.08 -17.47
N LEU A 92 17.85 6.04 -17.38
CA LEU A 92 18.15 6.97 -18.46
C LEU A 92 18.76 6.30 -19.70
N HIS A 93 19.44 5.16 -19.53
CA HIS A 93 19.92 4.33 -20.65
C HIS A 93 18.85 3.38 -21.21
N GLY A 94 17.61 3.45 -20.72
CA GLY A 94 16.51 2.63 -21.20
C GLY A 94 16.67 1.13 -20.90
N ARG A 95 17.41 0.78 -19.85
CA ARG A 95 17.58 -0.61 -19.39
C ARG A 95 16.50 -0.98 -18.39
N ASP A 96 16.03 -2.23 -18.48
CA ASP A 96 15.18 -2.82 -17.46
C ASP A 96 15.92 -2.86 -16.11
N LEU A 97 15.20 -2.59 -15.02
CA LEU A 97 15.81 -2.37 -13.71
C LEU A 97 15.06 -3.11 -12.60
N MET A 98 15.80 -3.86 -11.78
CA MET A 98 15.34 -4.34 -10.47
C MET A 98 16.03 -3.55 -9.36
N ALA A 99 15.32 -2.58 -8.79
CA ALA A 99 15.81 -1.69 -7.74
C ALA A 99 15.31 -2.12 -6.36
N MET A 100 16.22 -2.61 -5.54
CA MET A 100 15.95 -3.03 -4.17
C MET A 100 16.59 -2.08 -3.17
N ALA A 101 15.76 -1.43 -2.37
CA ALA A 101 16.20 -0.54 -1.31
C ALA A 101 15.13 -0.43 -0.22
N PRO A 102 15.48 -0.19 1.05
CA PRO A 102 14.52 -0.06 2.14
C PRO A 102 13.42 0.99 1.88
N THR A 103 12.29 0.90 2.60
CA THR A 103 11.26 1.96 2.54
C THR A 103 11.84 3.29 3.03
N GLY A 104 11.48 4.40 2.37
CA GLY A 104 12.02 5.72 2.70
C GLY A 104 13.41 6.02 2.12
N SER A 105 13.99 5.13 1.31
CA SER A 105 15.25 5.35 0.60
C SER A 105 15.14 6.27 -0.62
N GLY A 106 13.96 6.80 -0.94
CA GLY A 106 13.76 7.71 -2.07
C GLY A 106 13.54 7.02 -3.43
N LYS A 107 13.08 5.75 -3.44
CA LYS A 107 12.73 4.98 -4.66
C LYS A 107 11.81 5.75 -5.61
N THR A 108 10.81 6.45 -5.08
CA THR A 108 9.85 7.22 -5.86
C THR A 108 10.52 8.25 -6.77
N LEU A 109 11.44 9.04 -6.24
CA LEU A 109 12.18 10.01 -7.07
C LEU A 109 13.06 9.32 -8.11
N ALA A 110 13.59 8.15 -7.78
CA ALA A 110 14.51 7.38 -8.61
C ALA A 110 13.90 6.95 -9.96
N TYR A 111 12.60 6.66 -10.03
CA TYR A 111 11.91 6.41 -11.29
C TYR A 111 11.15 7.63 -11.84
N LEU A 112 10.67 8.54 -10.99
CA LEU A 112 9.93 9.71 -11.49
C LEU A 112 10.82 10.67 -12.29
N LEU A 113 12.08 10.86 -11.86
CA LEU A 113 13.01 11.76 -12.54
C LEU A 113 13.32 11.33 -13.98
N PRO A 114 13.75 10.07 -14.27
CA PRO A 114 14.00 9.64 -15.64
C PRO A 114 12.72 9.63 -16.50
N ILE A 115 11.55 9.29 -15.94
CA ILE A 115 10.28 9.37 -16.67
C ILE A 115 10.00 10.81 -17.14
N LEU A 116 10.06 11.78 -16.22
CA LEU A 116 9.76 13.18 -16.57
C LEU A 116 10.79 13.78 -17.52
N HIS A 117 12.05 13.31 -17.44
CA HIS A 117 13.11 13.68 -18.37
C HIS A 117 12.81 13.17 -19.78
N ASP A 118 12.52 11.87 -19.92
CA ASP A 118 12.26 11.23 -21.22
C ASP A 118 10.98 11.78 -21.89
N LEU A 119 9.90 11.95 -21.12
CA LEU A 119 8.62 12.41 -21.66
C LEU A 119 8.64 13.88 -22.11
N LYS A 120 9.58 14.70 -21.60
CA LYS A 120 9.85 16.14 -21.92
C LYS A 120 8.73 17.15 -21.65
N GLY A 121 7.47 16.76 -21.78
CA GLY A 121 6.28 17.58 -21.64
C GLY A 121 5.03 16.80 -22.07
N PRO A 122 3.84 17.44 -22.09
CA PRO A 122 2.62 16.76 -22.48
C PRO A 122 2.54 16.46 -23.98
N GLU A 123 2.00 15.30 -24.35
CA GLU A 123 1.72 14.90 -25.74
C GLU A 123 0.30 14.31 -25.84
N LYS A 124 -0.34 14.44 -27.01
CA LYS A 124 -1.69 13.88 -27.27
C LYS A 124 -1.63 12.43 -27.76
N MET A 125 -0.74 11.63 -27.16
CA MET A 125 -0.51 10.23 -27.55
C MET A 125 -1.19 9.25 -26.59
N GLY A 126 -1.88 9.73 -25.54
CA GLY A 126 -2.32 8.87 -24.43
C GLY A 126 -1.17 8.47 -23.51
N TYR A 127 -1.39 7.44 -22.69
CA TYR A 127 -0.48 7.09 -21.61
C TYR A 127 0.88 6.62 -22.13
N ARG A 128 1.95 7.33 -21.74
CA ARG A 128 3.35 7.03 -22.07
C ARG A 128 4.14 6.48 -20.88
N ALA A 129 3.65 6.69 -19.66
CA ALA A 129 4.18 6.06 -18.46
C ALA A 129 3.04 5.50 -17.59
N LEU A 130 3.27 4.32 -17.02
CA LEU A 130 2.35 3.61 -16.14
C LEU A 130 3.06 3.25 -14.83
N ILE A 131 2.48 3.66 -13.71
CA ILE A 131 2.97 3.34 -12.37
C ILE A 131 1.90 2.54 -11.62
N ILE A 132 2.24 1.31 -11.28
CA ILE A 132 1.40 0.39 -10.51
C ILE A 132 1.91 0.35 -9.07
N SER A 133 0.97 0.47 -8.13
CA SER A 133 1.22 0.38 -6.70
C SER A 133 0.17 -0.52 -6.04
N PRO A 134 0.51 -1.31 -5.01
CA PRO A 134 -0.42 -2.25 -4.39
C PRO A 134 -1.58 -1.57 -3.65
N THR A 135 -1.40 -0.33 -3.17
CA THR A 135 -2.44 0.40 -2.43
C THR A 135 -2.74 1.76 -3.05
N ARG A 136 -3.97 2.23 -2.82
CA ARG A 136 -4.43 3.54 -3.29
C ARG A 136 -3.70 4.67 -2.56
N GLU A 137 -3.39 4.46 -1.29
CA GLU A 137 -2.66 5.39 -0.43
C GLU A 137 -1.24 5.63 -0.98
N LEU A 138 -0.51 4.57 -1.35
CA LEU A 138 0.80 4.70 -1.97
C LEU A 138 0.70 5.36 -3.37
N ALA A 139 -0.28 4.97 -4.19
CA ALA A 139 -0.55 5.63 -5.46
C ALA A 139 -0.80 7.15 -5.29
N GLN A 140 -1.50 7.56 -4.22
CA GLN A 140 -1.75 8.96 -3.91
C GLN A 140 -0.46 9.70 -3.54
N GLN A 141 0.46 9.04 -2.84
CA GLN A 141 1.78 9.60 -2.51
C GLN A 141 2.61 9.83 -3.77
N ILE A 142 2.67 8.83 -4.65
CA ILE A 142 3.35 8.95 -5.95
C ILE A 142 2.75 10.10 -6.75
N TYR A 143 1.42 10.22 -6.79
CA TYR A 143 0.73 11.33 -7.46
C TYR A 143 1.13 12.71 -6.90
N ARG A 144 1.30 12.85 -5.59
CA ARG A 144 1.74 14.12 -4.98
C ARG A 144 3.19 14.43 -5.35
N GLU A 145 4.07 13.44 -5.32
CA GLU A 145 5.49 13.63 -5.65
C GLU A 145 5.69 13.99 -7.13
N ILE A 146 5.00 13.31 -8.04
CA ILE A 146 5.10 13.65 -9.47
C ILE A 146 4.57 15.05 -9.75
N LYS A 147 3.51 15.50 -9.05
CA LYS A 147 3.00 16.87 -9.16
C LYS A 147 4.04 17.91 -8.77
N LYS A 148 4.78 17.70 -7.68
CA LYS A 148 5.88 18.58 -7.26
C LYS A 148 7.00 18.64 -8.31
N LEU A 149 7.40 17.50 -8.86
CA LEU A 149 8.50 17.41 -9.83
C LEU A 149 8.12 17.93 -11.22
N SER A 150 6.82 17.91 -11.55
CA SER A 150 6.29 18.36 -12.84
C SER A 150 5.99 19.86 -12.93
N ILE A 151 6.22 20.64 -11.87
CA ILE A 151 5.95 22.09 -11.84
C ILE A 151 6.63 22.79 -13.04
N GLY A 152 5.92 23.73 -13.68
CA GLY A 152 6.40 24.40 -14.89
C GLY A 152 6.22 23.61 -16.19
N LYS A 153 5.81 22.34 -16.11
CA LYS A 153 5.38 21.54 -17.27
C LYS A 153 3.92 21.15 -17.13
N LYS A 154 3.15 21.30 -18.21
CA LYS A 154 1.70 21.03 -18.22
C LYS A 154 1.37 19.53 -18.34
N PHE A 155 2.15 18.65 -17.70
CA PHE A 155 1.91 17.20 -17.72
C PHE A 155 0.52 16.86 -17.22
N LYS A 156 -0.14 15.96 -17.95
CA LYS A 156 -1.47 15.47 -17.65
C LYS A 156 -1.34 14.13 -16.96
N ILE A 157 -1.49 14.15 -15.63
CA ILE A 157 -1.26 13.00 -14.76
C ILE A 157 -2.61 12.53 -14.25
N CYS A 158 -2.93 11.26 -14.48
CA CYS A 158 -4.16 10.63 -14.03
C CYS A 158 -3.86 9.69 -12.87
N MET A 159 -4.55 9.90 -11.74
CA MET A 159 -4.69 8.87 -10.71
C MET A 159 -6.02 8.15 -10.95
N LEU A 160 -5.95 6.85 -11.24
CA LEU A 160 -7.13 6.08 -11.61
C LEU A 160 -7.93 5.71 -10.36
N THR A 161 -9.17 6.18 -10.32
CA THR A 161 -10.16 5.97 -9.26
C THR A 161 -11.50 5.67 -9.92
N LYS A 162 -12.49 5.11 -9.20
CA LYS A 162 -13.84 4.89 -9.75
C LYS A 162 -14.48 6.16 -10.36
N ALA A 163 -14.16 7.34 -9.82
CA ALA A 163 -14.68 8.59 -10.35
C ALA A 163 -13.96 8.99 -11.65
N SER A 164 -12.61 8.99 -11.65
CA SER A 164 -11.84 9.37 -12.84
C SER A 164 -12.03 8.39 -13.99
N ALA A 165 -12.21 7.10 -13.67
CA ALA A 165 -12.70 6.04 -14.55
C ALA A 165 -13.93 6.42 -15.36
N ALA A 166 -15.04 6.68 -14.66
CA ALA A 166 -16.32 7.02 -15.27
C ALA A 166 -16.22 8.28 -16.12
N THR A 167 -15.49 9.29 -15.66
CA THR A 167 -15.22 10.50 -16.45
C THR A 167 -14.45 10.20 -17.73
N ILE A 168 -13.43 9.35 -17.69
CA ILE A 168 -12.65 8.94 -18.87
C ILE A 168 -13.48 8.07 -19.83
N ALA A 169 -14.35 7.22 -19.28
CA ALA A 169 -15.27 6.38 -20.06
C ALA A 169 -16.31 7.23 -20.79
N GLN A 170 -16.92 8.20 -20.10
CA GLN A 170 -17.94 9.11 -20.64
C GLN A 170 -17.40 10.15 -21.62
N ALA A 171 -16.10 10.45 -21.58
CA ALA A 171 -15.45 11.40 -22.46
C ALA A 171 -14.23 10.77 -23.17
N PRO A 172 -14.42 10.00 -24.26
CA PRO A 172 -13.35 9.28 -24.94
C PRO A 172 -12.20 10.18 -25.40
N HIS A 173 -12.51 11.43 -25.75
CA HIS A 173 -11.52 12.45 -26.13
C HIS A 173 -10.56 12.85 -24.98
N LEU A 174 -10.84 12.47 -23.73
CA LEU A 174 -9.93 12.65 -22.59
C LEU A 174 -8.89 11.52 -22.50
N ARG A 175 -9.12 10.35 -23.12
CA ARG A 175 -8.20 9.20 -23.07
C ARG A 175 -6.82 9.51 -23.64
N GLN A 176 -6.77 10.28 -24.72
CA GLN A 176 -5.53 10.69 -25.39
C GLN A 176 -4.86 11.92 -24.74
N LYS A 177 -5.50 12.53 -23.73
CA LYS A 177 -5.00 13.76 -23.10
C LYS A 177 -4.08 13.52 -21.91
N PHE A 178 -3.94 12.29 -21.41
CA PHE A 178 -3.11 11.99 -20.24
C PHE A 178 -1.77 11.37 -20.64
N ASP A 179 -0.70 11.83 -20.02
CA ASP A 179 0.68 11.38 -20.26
C ASP A 179 1.07 10.22 -19.35
N ILE A 180 0.60 10.27 -18.09
CA ILE A 180 1.06 9.39 -17.02
C ILE A 180 -0.14 8.85 -16.25
N LEU A 181 -0.20 7.54 -16.09
CA LEU A 181 -1.23 6.83 -15.34
C LEU A 181 -0.65 6.25 -14.05
N ILE A 182 -1.34 6.46 -12.93
CA ILE A 182 -1.03 5.85 -11.64
C ILE A 182 -2.27 5.07 -11.19
N SER A 183 -2.11 3.77 -10.91
CA SER A 183 -3.23 2.92 -10.52
C SER A 183 -2.84 1.79 -9.57
N THR A 184 -3.86 1.11 -9.05
CA THR A 184 -3.76 -0.18 -8.36
C THR A 184 -4.19 -1.31 -9.31
N PRO A 185 -3.67 -2.55 -9.17
CA PRO A 185 -3.89 -3.62 -10.15
C PRO A 185 -5.35 -3.87 -10.53
N LEU A 186 -6.18 -4.24 -9.54
CA LEU A 186 -7.61 -4.56 -9.75
C LEU A 186 -8.37 -3.42 -10.43
N ARG A 187 -8.06 -2.17 -10.08
CA ARG A 187 -8.72 -1.00 -10.67
C ARG A 187 -8.31 -0.79 -12.12
N LEU A 188 -7.05 -1.05 -12.46
CA LEU A 188 -6.57 -0.90 -13.83
C LEU A 188 -7.09 -2.01 -14.74
N VAL A 189 -7.09 -3.26 -14.28
CA VAL A 189 -7.68 -4.39 -15.01
C VAL A 189 -9.11 -4.07 -15.44
N HIS A 190 -9.97 -3.70 -14.49
CA HIS A 190 -11.35 -3.29 -14.79
C HIS A 190 -11.42 -2.13 -15.80
N ALA A 191 -10.46 -1.20 -15.78
CA ALA A 191 -10.46 -0.08 -16.72
C ALA A 191 -10.02 -0.47 -18.12
N ILE A 192 -9.14 -1.47 -18.24
CA ILE A 192 -8.73 -2.04 -19.51
C ILE A 192 -9.91 -2.83 -20.10
N THR A 193 -10.57 -3.67 -19.30
CA THR A 193 -11.63 -4.58 -19.77
C THR A 193 -12.97 -3.87 -20.00
N GLU A 194 -13.43 -3.04 -19.06
CA GLU A 194 -14.80 -2.47 -19.10
C GLU A 194 -14.84 -1.02 -19.61
N GLU A 195 -13.74 -0.29 -19.55
CA GLU A 195 -13.72 1.16 -19.83
C GLU A 195 -12.83 1.53 -21.02
N ASN A 196 -12.30 0.53 -21.74
CA ASN A 196 -11.51 0.68 -22.95
C ASN A 196 -10.32 1.64 -22.79
N ILE A 197 -9.56 1.51 -21.69
CA ILE A 197 -8.26 2.16 -21.53
C ILE A 197 -7.20 1.41 -22.34
N GLU A 198 -6.51 2.13 -23.23
CA GLU A 198 -5.40 1.59 -24.03
C GLU A 198 -4.03 1.93 -23.43
N LEU A 199 -3.13 0.95 -23.41
CA LEU A 199 -1.76 1.07 -22.86
C LEU A 199 -0.65 0.89 -23.92
N LYS A 200 -1.02 0.86 -25.22
CA LYS A 200 -0.08 0.63 -26.35
C LYS A 200 1.08 1.63 -26.46
N ASN A 201 0.91 2.83 -25.91
CA ASN A 201 1.90 3.90 -25.97
C ASN A 201 2.80 3.97 -24.73
N VAL A 202 2.60 3.09 -23.74
CA VAL A 202 3.39 3.05 -22.51
C VAL A 202 4.82 2.63 -22.84
N ARG A 203 5.77 3.53 -22.59
CA ARG A 203 7.21 3.30 -22.74
C ARG A 203 7.89 3.02 -21.40
N HIS A 204 7.29 3.46 -20.30
CA HIS A 204 7.79 3.23 -18.94
C HIS A 204 6.74 2.50 -18.11
N LEU A 205 7.05 1.28 -17.68
CA LEU A 205 6.23 0.51 -16.76
C LEU A 205 6.93 0.34 -15.42
N ILE A 206 6.35 0.93 -14.38
CA ILE A 206 6.88 0.88 -13.02
C ILE A 206 5.98 0.01 -12.14
N LEU A 207 6.56 -1.01 -11.50
CA LEU A 207 5.91 -1.75 -10.42
C LEU A 207 6.56 -1.34 -9.08
N ASP A 208 5.87 -0.51 -8.30
CA ASP A 208 6.33 -0.08 -6.97
C ASP A 208 5.76 -1.01 -5.88
N GLU A 209 6.58 -1.34 -4.88
CA GLU A 209 6.37 -2.47 -3.97
C GLU A 209 6.12 -3.79 -4.74
N ALA A 210 7.02 -4.11 -5.68
CA ALA A 210 6.90 -5.26 -6.59
C ALA A 210 6.81 -6.62 -5.87
N ASP A 211 7.38 -6.75 -4.66
CA ASP A 211 7.21 -7.94 -3.84
C ASP A 211 5.74 -8.21 -3.46
N LYS A 212 4.90 -7.18 -3.41
CA LYS A 212 3.45 -7.30 -3.20
C LYS A 212 2.69 -7.51 -4.49
N LEU A 213 3.04 -6.79 -5.54
CA LEU A 213 2.38 -6.93 -6.83
C LEU A 213 2.56 -8.32 -7.44
N LEU A 214 3.66 -9.01 -7.09
CA LEU A 214 3.99 -10.35 -7.58
C LEU A 214 3.65 -11.48 -6.58
N GLU A 215 2.88 -11.19 -5.52
CA GLU A 215 2.27 -12.21 -4.66
C GLU A 215 1.01 -12.80 -5.32
N LEU A 216 0.65 -14.06 -4.99
CA LEU A 216 -0.47 -14.81 -5.62
C LEU A 216 -1.80 -14.03 -5.72
N GLY A 217 -2.08 -13.12 -4.79
CA GLY A 217 -3.32 -12.32 -4.81
C GLY A 217 -3.34 -11.15 -5.80
N PHE A 218 -2.16 -10.70 -6.28
CA PHE A 218 -2.00 -9.61 -7.25
C PHE A 218 -1.40 -10.06 -8.59
N LEU A 219 -0.86 -11.28 -8.62
CA LEU A 219 -0.08 -11.79 -9.74
C LEU A 219 -0.87 -11.80 -11.04
N GLU A 220 -2.06 -12.39 -11.02
CA GLU A 220 -2.92 -12.50 -12.21
C GLU A 220 -3.28 -11.13 -12.77
N GLN A 221 -3.67 -10.18 -11.91
CA GLN A 221 -3.99 -8.82 -12.36
C GLN A 221 -2.76 -8.08 -12.88
N THR A 222 -1.58 -8.33 -12.29
CA THR A 222 -0.33 -7.69 -12.72
C THR A 222 0.12 -8.24 -14.07
N ASP A 223 -0.01 -9.54 -14.30
CA ASP A 223 0.30 -10.18 -15.58
C ASP A 223 -0.57 -9.64 -16.71
N GLU A 224 -1.88 -9.52 -16.47
CA GLU A 224 -2.82 -8.92 -17.42
C GLU A 224 -2.44 -7.48 -17.81
N ILE A 225 -2.03 -6.67 -16.82
CA ILE A 225 -1.57 -5.29 -17.05
C ILE A 225 -0.28 -5.25 -17.88
N ILE A 226 0.68 -6.13 -17.58
CA ILE A 226 1.95 -6.22 -18.34
C ILE A 226 1.64 -6.59 -19.80
N ASN A 227 0.76 -7.57 -20.02
CA ASN A 227 0.36 -8.03 -21.35
C ASN A 227 -0.40 -6.95 -22.15
N ALA A 228 -1.17 -6.08 -21.48
CA ALA A 228 -1.81 -4.93 -22.12
C ALA A 228 -0.81 -3.86 -22.60
N CYS A 229 0.41 -3.84 -22.08
CA CYS A 229 1.45 -2.88 -22.47
C CYS A 229 2.26 -3.41 -23.66
N SER A 230 1.73 -3.23 -24.88
CA SER A 230 2.29 -3.83 -26.12
C SER A 230 3.42 -3.05 -26.80
N ASN A 231 3.93 -1.97 -26.20
CA ASN A 231 4.96 -1.14 -26.85
C ASN A 231 6.31 -1.88 -26.95
N PRO A 232 6.92 -2.03 -28.13
CA PRO A 232 8.21 -2.71 -28.27
C PRO A 232 9.38 -2.00 -27.56
N ARG A 233 9.24 -0.69 -27.28
CA ARG A 233 10.25 0.13 -26.58
C ARG A 233 9.98 0.24 -25.08
N ILE A 234 9.09 -0.60 -24.54
CA ILE A 234 8.77 -0.56 -23.12
C ILE A 234 10.00 -0.91 -22.27
N VAL A 235 10.27 -0.06 -21.29
CA VAL A 235 11.27 -0.28 -20.24
C VAL A 235 10.51 -0.58 -18.95
N LYS A 236 10.82 -1.72 -18.35
CA LYS A 236 10.20 -2.18 -17.11
C LYS A 236 11.13 -1.91 -15.95
N SER A 237 10.60 -1.34 -14.86
CA SER A 237 11.36 -1.15 -13.64
C SER A 237 10.58 -1.62 -12.43
N LEU A 238 11.19 -2.50 -11.64
CA LEU A 238 10.65 -3.02 -10.40
C LEU A 238 11.33 -2.35 -9.23
N TYR A 239 10.54 -1.77 -8.34
CA TYR A 239 11.01 -1.15 -7.11
C TYR A 239 10.46 -1.89 -5.91
N SER A 240 11.33 -2.34 -5.02
CA SER A 240 10.90 -3.12 -3.85
C SER A 240 11.79 -2.91 -2.64
N ALA A 241 11.26 -3.13 -1.44
CA ALA A 241 12.07 -3.22 -0.24
C ALA A 241 12.72 -4.61 -0.07
N THR A 242 12.02 -5.65 -0.53
CA THR A 242 12.51 -7.03 -0.48
C THR A 242 12.43 -7.70 -1.84
N LEU A 243 13.27 -8.70 -2.09
CA LEU A 243 13.20 -9.49 -3.33
C LEU A 243 13.43 -10.97 -2.99
N PRO A 244 12.39 -11.67 -2.48
CA PRO A 244 12.48 -13.11 -2.27
C PRO A 244 12.67 -13.83 -3.61
N SER A 245 13.30 -15.01 -3.58
CA SER A 245 13.68 -15.75 -4.79
C SER A 245 12.51 -16.00 -5.75
N GLY A 246 11.31 -16.31 -5.26
CA GLY A 246 10.14 -16.50 -6.12
C GLY A 246 9.72 -15.24 -6.89
N VAL A 247 9.80 -14.07 -6.25
CA VAL A 247 9.53 -12.77 -6.90
C VAL A 247 10.65 -12.44 -7.89
N GLU A 248 11.89 -12.75 -7.55
CA GLU A 248 13.05 -12.57 -8.43
C GLU A 248 12.95 -13.43 -9.70
N SER A 249 12.59 -14.72 -9.56
CA SER A 249 12.38 -15.62 -10.69
C SER A 249 11.28 -15.12 -11.63
N LEU A 250 10.15 -14.68 -11.07
CA LEU A 250 9.04 -14.14 -11.84
C LEU A 250 9.37 -12.80 -12.50
N ALA A 251 10.16 -11.95 -11.82
CA ALA A 251 10.65 -10.73 -12.43
C ALA A 251 11.54 -11.01 -13.65
N ASN A 252 12.37 -12.06 -13.60
CA ASN A 252 13.21 -12.46 -14.73
C ASN A 252 12.41 -13.01 -15.92
N THR A 253 11.18 -13.49 -15.73
CA THR A 253 10.34 -13.95 -16.86
C THR A 253 9.66 -12.81 -17.60
N ILE A 254 9.47 -11.65 -16.96
CA ILE A 254 8.77 -10.49 -17.55
C ILE A 254 9.71 -9.38 -18.07
N MET A 255 10.97 -9.37 -17.63
CA MET A 255 11.97 -8.34 -17.93
C MET A 255 13.02 -8.82 -18.94
N LYS A 256 13.63 -7.88 -19.67
CA LYS A 256 14.67 -8.13 -20.67
C LYS A 256 16.05 -7.70 -20.14
N ASP A 257 16.91 -8.67 -19.85
CA ASP A 257 18.29 -8.46 -19.34
C ASP A 257 18.38 -7.33 -18.29
N PRO A 258 17.65 -7.47 -17.16
CA PRO A 258 17.51 -6.40 -16.18
C PRO A 258 18.78 -6.18 -15.37
N ILE A 259 19.16 -4.91 -15.18
CA ILE A 259 20.20 -4.53 -14.22
C ILE A 259 19.59 -4.59 -12.82
N ARG A 260 20.26 -5.28 -11.90
CA ARG A 260 19.85 -5.37 -10.51
C ARG A 260 20.67 -4.41 -9.64
N VAL A 261 20.00 -3.46 -9.02
CA VAL A 261 20.59 -2.50 -8.07
C VAL A 261 20.10 -2.82 -6.67
N VAL A 262 21.03 -3.10 -5.76
CA VAL A 262 20.76 -3.42 -4.35
C VAL A 262 21.44 -2.40 -3.46
N VAL A 263 20.67 -1.69 -2.64
CA VAL A 263 21.18 -0.75 -1.64
C VAL A 263 21.03 -1.34 -0.24
N GLY A 264 22.14 -1.39 0.49
CA GLY A 264 22.21 -2.00 1.81
C GLY A 264 22.29 -3.53 1.74
N VAL A 265 21.85 -4.19 2.81
CA VAL A 265 21.84 -5.65 2.88
C VAL A 265 20.55 -6.19 2.27
N LYS A 266 20.66 -7.24 1.44
CA LYS A 266 19.51 -7.89 0.78
C LYS A 266 18.53 -8.38 1.84
N ASN A 267 17.26 -7.97 1.76
CA ASN A 267 16.20 -8.32 2.70
C ASN A 267 16.45 -7.88 4.16
N ALA A 268 17.27 -6.87 4.41
CA ALA A 268 17.45 -6.33 5.75
C ALA A 268 16.60 -5.08 6.00
N ALA A 269 16.33 -4.80 7.27
CA ALA A 269 15.84 -3.50 7.68
C ALA A 269 16.98 -2.48 7.70
N THR A 270 16.65 -1.20 7.82
CA THR A 270 17.67 -0.16 7.97
C THR A 270 18.40 -0.35 9.31
N GLU A 271 19.74 -0.30 9.29
CA GLU A 271 20.60 -0.39 10.49
C GLU A 271 20.30 0.70 11.54
N THR A 272 19.62 1.79 11.15
CA THR A 272 19.21 2.87 12.04
C THR A 272 18.07 2.49 12.99
N ILE A 273 17.48 1.31 12.83
CA ILE A 273 16.35 0.84 13.64
C ILE A 273 16.87 -0.14 14.70
N LYS A 274 16.84 0.27 15.95
CA LYS A 274 17.08 -0.60 17.11
C LYS A 274 15.92 -1.57 17.27
N GLN A 275 16.17 -2.85 17.10
CA GLN A 275 15.14 -3.90 17.13
C GLN A 275 15.21 -4.69 18.44
N LYS A 276 14.06 -4.97 19.06
CA LYS A 276 13.93 -5.78 20.27
C LYS A 276 12.84 -6.84 20.11
N LEU A 277 13.10 -8.03 20.64
CA LEU A 277 12.11 -9.12 20.75
C LEU A 277 11.71 -9.26 22.21
N LEU A 278 10.42 -9.24 22.50
CA LEU A 278 9.89 -9.41 23.85
C LEU A 278 9.01 -10.65 23.92
N PHE A 279 9.44 -11.62 24.73
CA PHE A 279 8.63 -12.80 25.03
C PHE A 279 7.56 -12.43 26.05
N VAL A 280 6.31 -12.71 25.73
CA VAL A 280 5.15 -12.36 26.59
C VAL A 280 4.40 -13.59 27.09
N GLY A 281 4.94 -14.80 26.88
CA GLY A 281 4.28 -16.04 27.25
C GLY A 281 3.09 -16.35 26.36
N GLN A 282 1.91 -15.88 26.75
CA GLN A 282 0.62 -16.06 26.06
C GLN A 282 0.09 -14.71 25.54
N GLU A 283 -1.06 -14.72 24.86
CA GLU A 283 -1.68 -13.52 24.29
C GLU A 283 -2.01 -12.45 25.34
N GLU A 284 -2.42 -12.88 26.55
CA GLU A 284 -2.79 -11.99 27.66
C GLU A 284 -1.60 -11.15 28.14
N GLY A 285 -0.38 -11.70 28.05
CA GLY A 285 0.85 -11.01 28.44
C GLY A 285 1.19 -9.80 27.56
N LYS A 286 0.65 -9.71 26.34
CA LYS A 286 0.88 -8.57 25.43
C LYS A 286 0.30 -7.27 25.98
N LEU A 287 -0.87 -7.34 26.60
CA LEU A 287 -1.53 -6.17 27.17
C LEU A 287 -0.75 -5.65 28.39
N ILE A 288 -0.22 -6.56 29.22
CA ILE A 288 0.65 -6.24 30.34
C ILE A 288 1.95 -5.58 29.82
N ALA A 289 2.55 -6.15 28.79
CA ALA A 289 3.79 -5.63 28.20
C ALA A 289 3.65 -4.20 27.67
N ILE A 290 2.56 -3.90 26.93
CA ILE A 290 2.34 -2.53 26.44
C ILE A 290 2.07 -1.55 27.59
N ARG A 291 1.31 -1.95 28.61
CA ARG A 291 1.08 -1.13 29.81
C ARG A 291 2.38 -0.83 30.56
N GLN A 292 3.25 -1.83 30.74
CA GLN A 292 4.56 -1.64 31.35
C GLN A 292 5.42 -0.67 30.53
N GLN A 293 5.41 -0.82 29.20
CA GLN A 293 6.13 0.09 28.30
C GLN A 293 5.58 1.53 28.35
N ILE A 294 4.27 1.68 28.54
CA ILE A 294 3.61 2.96 28.79
C ILE A 294 4.08 3.58 30.10
N GLN A 295 4.09 2.82 31.19
CA GLN A 295 4.53 3.28 32.51
C GLN A 295 6.00 3.71 32.55
N GLN A 296 6.86 3.04 31.77
CA GLN A 296 8.27 3.40 31.64
C GLN A 296 8.50 4.69 30.83
N GLY A 297 7.45 5.24 30.22
CA GLY A 297 7.50 6.43 29.38
C GLY A 297 7.60 6.09 27.90
N LEU A 298 6.46 6.16 27.19
CA LEU A 298 6.47 6.14 25.73
C LEU A 298 7.15 7.40 25.17
N LYS A 299 7.75 7.25 24.00
CA LYS A 299 8.20 8.37 23.17
C LYS A 299 7.28 8.50 21.95
N PRO A 300 6.16 9.26 22.05
CA PRO A 300 5.32 9.55 20.89
C PRO A 300 6.11 10.23 19.78
N PRO A 301 5.74 10.05 18.50
CA PRO A 301 4.64 9.23 18.00
C PRO A 301 4.98 7.72 17.99
N VAL A 302 4.03 6.89 18.44
CA VAL A 302 4.14 5.41 18.50
C VAL A 302 3.16 4.78 17.53
N LEU A 303 3.62 3.82 16.73
CA LEU A 303 2.78 3.05 15.80
C LEU A 303 2.70 1.59 16.25
N ILE A 304 1.50 1.09 16.51
CA ILE A 304 1.24 -0.28 16.94
C ILE A 304 0.62 -1.09 15.81
N PHE A 305 1.21 -2.22 15.49
CA PHE A 305 0.70 -3.16 14.50
C PHE A 305 -0.02 -4.34 15.14
N VAL A 306 -1.26 -4.55 14.71
CA VAL A 306 -2.10 -5.70 15.07
C VAL A 306 -2.51 -6.48 13.84
N GLN A 307 -2.92 -7.74 14.05
CA GLN A 307 -3.23 -8.69 13.01
C GLN A 307 -4.58 -8.44 12.32
N SER A 308 -5.60 -8.00 13.07
CA SER A 308 -6.97 -7.84 12.57
C SER A 308 -7.62 -6.53 13.03
N ILE A 309 -8.73 -6.18 12.39
CA ILE A 309 -9.49 -4.95 12.70
C ILE A 309 -10.14 -5.06 14.07
N GLU A 310 -10.62 -6.25 14.42
CA GLU A 310 -11.27 -6.56 15.70
C GLU A 310 -10.28 -6.32 16.84
N ARG A 311 -9.08 -6.90 16.75
CA ARG A 311 -8.00 -6.69 17.72
C ARG A 311 -7.57 -5.24 17.82
N ALA A 312 -7.61 -4.50 16.70
CA ALA A 312 -7.32 -3.08 16.69
C ALA A 312 -8.32 -2.28 17.54
N LYS A 313 -9.62 -2.62 17.44
CA LYS A 313 -10.69 -2.03 18.24
C LYS A 313 -10.59 -2.45 19.71
N GLU A 314 -10.34 -3.73 19.97
CA GLU A 314 -10.16 -4.27 21.33
C GLU A 314 -9.01 -3.57 22.06
N LEU A 315 -7.82 -3.50 21.45
CA LEU A 315 -6.66 -2.81 22.04
C LEU A 315 -6.91 -1.30 22.21
N PHE A 316 -7.60 -0.66 21.27
CA PHE A 316 -7.98 0.75 21.37
C PHE A 316 -8.83 1.01 22.62
N HIS A 317 -9.81 0.15 22.92
CA HIS A 317 -10.65 0.31 24.11
C HIS A 317 -9.87 0.17 25.42
N GLU A 318 -8.95 -0.81 25.50
CA GLU A 318 -8.09 -0.97 26.68
C GLU A 318 -7.16 0.23 26.88
N LEU A 319 -6.53 0.74 25.82
CA LEU A 319 -5.61 1.88 25.93
C LEU A 319 -6.32 3.21 26.19
N ILE A 320 -7.57 3.38 25.72
CA ILE A 320 -8.41 4.52 26.12
C ILE A 320 -8.75 4.45 27.61
N TYR A 321 -9.09 3.26 28.11
CA TYR A 321 -9.38 3.07 29.53
C TYR A 321 -8.17 3.43 30.40
N ASP A 322 -6.96 3.13 29.91
CA ASP A 322 -5.70 3.50 30.54
C ASP A 322 -5.34 5.01 30.41
N GLY A 323 -6.21 5.82 29.80
CA GLY A 323 -6.05 7.27 29.67
C GLY A 323 -5.06 7.71 28.58
N ILE A 324 -4.76 6.87 27.60
CA ILE A 324 -3.80 7.17 26.54
C ILE A 324 -4.47 7.86 25.35
N ASN A 325 -3.82 8.88 24.81
CA ASN A 325 -4.21 9.52 23.55
C ASN A 325 -3.94 8.55 22.37
N VAL A 326 -4.91 7.71 22.09
CA VAL A 326 -4.83 6.63 21.10
C VAL A 326 -5.91 6.78 20.03
N ASP A 327 -5.61 6.35 18.80
CA ASP A 327 -6.61 6.15 17.75
C ASP A 327 -6.29 4.90 16.92
N VAL A 328 -7.23 4.48 16.08
CA VAL A 328 -7.15 3.26 15.28
C VAL A 328 -7.44 3.54 13.80
N ILE A 329 -6.54 3.07 12.93
CA ILE A 329 -6.67 3.17 11.48
C ILE A 329 -6.80 1.78 10.83
N HIS A 330 -7.95 1.55 10.19
CA HIS A 330 -8.30 0.29 9.54
C HIS A 330 -9.16 0.51 8.27
N ALA A 331 -9.43 -0.56 7.52
CA ALA A 331 -10.06 -0.48 6.20
C ALA A 331 -11.53 -0.03 6.21
N GLU A 332 -12.22 -0.16 7.34
CA GLU A 332 -13.63 0.28 7.46
C GLU A 332 -13.76 1.79 7.71
N ARG A 333 -12.66 2.47 8.07
CA ARG A 333 -12.67 3.94 8.22
C ARG A 333 -12.83 4.61 6.85
N THR A 334 -13.63 5.67 6.80
CA THR A 334 -13.78 6.48 5.58
C THR A 334 -12.49 7.21 5.25
N LYS A 335 -12.32 7.64 3.99
CA LYS A 335 -11.11 8.37 3.56
C LYS A 335 -10.88 9.64 4.41
N ALA A 336 -11.93 10.43 4.63
CA ALA A 336 -11.86 11.65 5.42
C ALA A 336 -11.44 11.37 6.88
N GLN A 337 -11.96 10.29 7.48
CA GLN A 337 -11.54 9.86 8.81
C GLN A 337 -10.06 9.47 8.83
N ARG A 338 -9.61 8.68 7.86
CA ARG A 338 -8.18 8.28 7.76
C ARG A 338 -7.27 9.50 7.64
N ASP A 339 -7.62 10.44 6.76
CA ASP A 339 -6.84 11.67 6.54
C ASP A 339 -6.76 12.52 7.83
N SER A 340 -7.87 12.63 8.57
CA SER A 340 -7.92 13.32 9.87
C SER A 340 -7.08 12.64 10.94
N ILE A 341 -7.16 11.30 11.06
CA ILE A 341 -6.37 10.51 12.02
C ILE A 341 -4.88 10.68 11.74
N VAL A 342 -4.45 10.55 10.49
CA VAL A 342 -3.05 10.70 10.10
C VAL A 342 -2.56 12.11 10.42
N LEU A 343 -3.36 13.13 10.14
CA LEU A 343 -3.01 14.52 10.45
C LEU A 343 -2.89 14.76 11.96
N ASN A 344 -3.83 14.27 12.76
CA ASN A 344 -3.79 14.40 14.22
C ASN A 344 -2.60 13.65 14.84
N PHE A 345 -2.25 12.49 14.28
CA PHE A 345 -1.05 11.73 14.67
C PHE A 345 0.23 12.49 14.33
N MET A 346 0.32 13.09 13.14
CA MET A 346 1.47 13.93 12.75
C MET A 346 1.59 15.21 13.58
N GLN A 347 0.47 15.76 14.08
CA GLN A 347 0.43 16.94 14.94
C GLN A 347 0.70 16.62 16.42
N GLY A 348 0.90 15.34 16.79
CA GLY A 348 1.13 14.93 18.17
C GLY A 348 -0.12 14.94 19.07
N LYS A 349 -1.32 15.16 18.50
CA LYS A 349 -2.60 15.05 19.23
C LYS A 349 -2.92 13.60 19.58
N ILE A 350 -2.51 12.68 18.72
CA ILE A 350 -2.57 11.23 18.96
C ILE A 350 -1.14 10.77 19.25
N TRP A 351 -0.94 10.12 20.39
CA TRP A 351 0.37 9.62 20.81
C TRP A 351 0.62 8.22 20.27
N VAL A 352 -0.43 7.38 20.27
CA VAL A 352 -0.38 5.99 19.86
C VAL A 352 -1.38 5.77 18.71
N LEU A 353 -0.90 5.29 17.58
CA LEU A 353 -1.75 4.90 16.46
C LEU A 353 -1.74 3.38 16.30
N ILE A 354 -2.89 2.75 16.42
CA ILE A 354 -3.06 1.31 16.18
C ILE A 354 -3.45 1.11 14.71
N ALA A 355 -2.74 0.24 14.01
CA ALA A 355 -2.95 -0.01 12.58
C ALA A 355 -2.93 -1.50 12.25
N THR A 356 -3.75 -1.90 11.28
CA THR A 356 -3.56 -3.17 10.58
C THR A 356 -2.51 -3.02 9.48
N GLU A 357 -1.83 -4.11 9.15
CA GLU A 357 -0.71 -4.09 8.19
C GLU A 357 -1.09 -3.52 6.82
N LEU A 358 -2.24 -3.93 6.27
CA LEU A 358 -2.70 -3.46 4.96
C LEU A 358 -2.88 -1.94 4.95
N MET A 359 -3.35 -1.38 6.06
CA MET A 359 -3.74 0.01 6.16
C MET A 359 -2.57 0.96 6.41
N ALA A 360 -1.50 0.49 7.06
CA ALA A 360 -0.30 1.29 7.24
C ALA A 360 0.56 1.40 5.96
N ARG A 361 0.33 0.55 4.95
CA ARG A 361 1.06 0.60 3.68
C ARG A 361 0.64 1.82 2.88
N GLY A 362 1.61 2.47 2.24
CA GLY A 362 1.34 3.72 1.53
C GLY A 362 0.90 4.89 2.41
N MET A 363 0.96 4.76 3.75
CA MET A 363 0.85 5.90 4.65
C MET A 363 2.24 6.38 5.07
N ASP A 364 2.45 7.69 5.00
CA ASP A 364 3.72 8.35 5.31
C ASP A 364 3.68 8.89 6.73
N PHE A 365 3.98 8.00 7.67
CA PHE A 365 4.16 8.38 9.06
C PHE A 365 5.57 8.94 9.24
N LYS A 366 5.75 10.24 8.99
CA LYS A 366 7.03 10.89 9.21
C LYS A 366 7.29 10.98 10.71
N GLY A 367 8.41 10.42 11.16
CA GLY A 367 8.92 10.64 12.52
C GLY A 367 8.30 9.78 13.60
N VAL A 368 7.84 8.58 13.24
CA VAL A 368 7.52 7.56 14.25
C VAL A 368 8.80 7.22 15.01
N ASN A 369 8.79 7.39 16.33
CA ASN A 369 9.92 7.10 17.19
C ASN A 369 9.99 5.61 17.55
N LEU A 370 8.81 5.00 17.73
CA LEU A 370 8.67 3.61 18.14
C LEU A 370 7.61 2.88 17.31
N VAL A 371 7.98 1.72 16.77
CA VAL A 371 7.05 0.75 16.19
C VAL A 371 6.90 -0.42 17.15
N VAL A 372 5.66 -0.77 17.51
CA VAL A 372 5.36 -1.97 18.30
C VAL A 372 4.63 -2.97 17.41
N ASN A 373 5.25 -4.11 17.13
CA ASN A 373 4.54 -5.25 16.58
C ASN A 373 3.85 -5.98 17.74
N TYR A 374 2.66 -5.52 18.10
CA TYR A 374 1.85 -6.14 19.16
C TYR A 374 1.48 -7.57 18.79
N ASP A 375 1.10 -7.78 17.52
CA ASP A 375 0.98 -9.10 16.94
C ASP A 375 2.18 -9.43 16.05
N PHE A 376 2.72 -10.62 16.24
CA PHE A 376 3.87 -11.11 15.51
C PHE A 376 3.62 -11.08 13.99
N PRO A 377 4.58 -10.58 13.19
CA PRO A 377 4.43 -10.49 11.74
C PRO A 377 4.38 -11.89 11.09
N GLN A 378 3.47 -12.07 10.13
CA GLN A 378 3.26 -13.36 9.45
C GLN A 378 4.35 -13.69 8.42
N SER A 379 5.20 -12.72 8.08
CA SER A 379 6.30 -12.89 7.13
C SER A 379 7.44 -11.92 7.43
N VAL A 380 8.62 -12.24 6.91
CA VAL A 380 9.80 -11.35 6.96
C VAL A 380 9.52 -10.02 6.24
N GLN A 381 8.83 -10.08 5.10
CA GLN A 381 8.45 -8.89 4.33
C GLN A 381 7.54 -7.97 5.15
N SER A 382 6.53 -8.55 5.80
CA SER A 382 5.65 -7.85 6.74
C SER A 382 6.47 -7.16 7.83
N TYR A 383 7.38 -7.89 8.48
CA TYR A 383 8.23 -7.34 9.53
C TYR A 383 9.03 -6.12 9.06
N ILE A 384 9.78 -6.24 7.95
CA ILE A 384 10.60 -5.17 7.38
C ILE A 384 9.74 -3.93 7.06
N HIS A 385 8.56 -4.13 6.48
CA HIS A 385 7.65 -3.03 6.12
C HIS A 385 7.06 -2.32 7.34
N ARG A 386 6.79 -3.06 8.42
CA ARG A 386 6.28 -2.52 9.70
C ARG A 386 7.36 -1.68 10.39
N ILE A 387 8.56 -2.24 10.58
CA ILE A 387 9.64 -1.53 11.27
C ILE A 387 10.19 -0.37 10.43
N GLY A 388 10.15 -0.46 9.09
CA GLY A 388 10.47 0.63 8.17
C GLY A 388 9.49 1.83 8.21
N ARG A 389 8.51 1.83 9.13
CA ARG A 389 7.72 3.03 9.47
C ARG A 389 8.47 3.97 10.41
N THR A 390 9.45 3.46 11.16
CA THR A 390 10.44 4.28 11.88
C THR A 390 11.76 4.31 11.12
N GLY A 391 12.75 5.07 11.61
CA GLY A 391 14.10 5.10 11.06
C GLY A 391 14.23 5.74 9.66
N ARG A 392 13.22 6.51 9.22
CA ARG A 392 13.18 7.12 7.88
C ARG A 392 14.09 8.34 7.78
N ALA A 393 14.68 8.54 6.59
CA ALA A 393 15.56 9.65 6.25
C ALA A 393 16.78 9.79 7.17
N GLY A 394 17.38 8.65 7.56
CA GLY A 394 18.59 8.61 8.37
C GLY A 394 18.40 8.84 9.88
N ARG A 395 17.16 9.08 10.33
CA ARG A 395 16.85 9.14 11.76
C ARG A 395 16.97 7.77 12.40
N ASN A 396 17.30 7.76 13.69
CA ASN A 396 17.22 6.55 14.50
C ASN A 396 15.76 6.23 14.82
N GLY A 397 15.47 4.94 14.97
CA GLY A 397 14.15 4.44 15.30
C GLY A 397 14.23 3.25 16.24
N GLU A 398 13.15 2.94 16.94
CA GLU A 398 13.03 1.73 17.74
C GLU A 398 11.87 0.87 17.27
N ALA A 399 12.07 -0.44 17.25
CA ALA A 399 11.03 -1.41 16.96
C ALA A 399 11.02 -2.54 17.99
N VAL A 400 9.88 -2.75 18.64
CA VAL A 400 9.68 -3.83 19.61
C VAL A 400 8.68 -4.82 19.04
N THR A 401 9.01 -6.10 19.02
CA THR A 401 8.12 -7.16 18.55
C THR A 401 7.78 -8.10 19.68
N TYR A 402 6.49 -8.23 19.97
CA TYR A 402 5.99 -9.19 20.94
C TYR A 402 5.85 -10.54 20.27
N PHE A 403 6.23 -11.60 20.99
CA PHE A 403 6.05 -12.98 20.53
C PHE A 403 5.59 -13.88 21.67
N THR A 404 4.65 -14.78 21.35
CA THR A 404 4.14 -15.80 22.26
C THR A 404 4.81 -17.16 21.99
N LYS A 405 4.42 -18.17 22.75
CA LYS A 405 4.81 -19.57 22.47
C LYS A 405 4.39 -20.03 21.06
N ASP A 406 3.24 -19.59 20.57
CA ASP A 406 2.71 -19.96 19.26
C ASP A 406 3.48 -19.30 18.11
N ASP A 407 4.09 -18.15 18.37
CA ASP A 407 4.91 -17.41 17.40
C ASP A 407 6.36 -17.93 17.32
N ALA A 408 6.83 -18.64 18.35
CA ALA A 408 8.21 -19.12 18.48
C ALA A 408 8.74 -19.92 17.27
N PRO A 409 7.96 -20.80 16.60
CA PRO A 409 8.42 -21.51 15.40
C PRO A 409 8.80 -20.60 14.24
N PHE A 410 8.28 -19.36 14.20
CA PHE A 410 8.53 -18.40 13.13
C PHE A 410 9.63 -17.39 13.47
N LEU A 411 10.08 -17.37 14.72
CA LEU A 411 11.03 -16.41 15.28
C LEU A 411 12.36 -16.39 14.51
N LYS A 412 12.87 -17.57 14.13
CA LYS A 412 14.16 -17.72 13.42
C LYS A 412 14.26 -16.84 12.17
N SER A 413 13.16 -16.66 11.45
CA SER A 413 13.16 -15.85 10.22
C SER A 413 13.36 -14.36 10.52
N ILE A 414 12.80 -13.87 11.64
CA ILE A 414 12.95 -12.48 12.08
C ILE A 414 14.32 -12.24 12.72
N VAL A 415 14.80 -13.21 13.52
CA VAL A 415 16.13 -13.16 14.15
C VAL A 415 17.24 -13.03 13.11
N ASN A 416 17.13 -13.76 12.00
CA ASN A 416 18.09 -13.63 10.90
C ASN A 416 18.11 -12.20 10.32
N VAL A 417 16.94 -11.57 10.12
CA VAL A 417 16.82 -10.18 9.64
C VAL A 417 17.43 -9.20 10.64
N MET A 418 17.19 -9.39 11.94
CA MET A 418 17.78 -8.56 12.99
C MET A 418 19.31 -8.64 12.97
N LYS A 419 19.86 -9.86 12.88
CA LYS A 419 21.31 -10.08 12.79
C LYS A 419 21.91 -9.45 11.52
N GLU A 420 21.25 -9.62 10.38
CA GLU A 420 21.66 -8.98 9.11
C GLU A 420 21.60 -7.45 9.15
N SER A 421 20.72 -6.88 9.99
CA SER A 421 20.60 -5.45 10.23
C SER A 421 21.55 -4.92 11.32
N GLY A 422 22.46 -5.76 11.83
CA GLY A 422 23.44 -5.40 12.85
C GLY A 422 22.91 -5.35 14.29
N CYS A 423 21.70 -5.85 14.56
CA CYS A 423 21.17 -5.92 15.92
C CYS A 423 21.69 -7.16 16.66
N GLU A 424 22.01 -6.99 17.94
CA GLU A 424 22.36 -8.09 18.83
C GLU A 424 21.15 -8.99 19.09
N VAL A 425 21.34 -10.30 18.97
CA VAL A 425 20.33 -11.32 19.24
C VAL A 425 20.97 -12.43 20.10
N PRO A 426 20.26 -12.94 21.12
CA PRO A 426 20.79 -14.04 21.94
C PRO A 426 21.12 -15.28 21.11
N ASP A 427 22.20 -15.98 21.45
CA ASP A 427 22.71 -17.13 20.68
C ASP A 427 21.69 -18.28 20.57
N TRP A 428 20.91 -18.51 21.62
CA TRP A 428 19.86 -19.54 21.59
C TRP A 428 18.78 -19.27 20.52
N MET A 429 18.54 -17.99 20.16
CA MET A 429 17.61 -17.65 19.08
C MET A 429 18.20 -17.97 17.70
N LEU A 430 19.53 -17.98 17.58
CA LEU A 430 20.25 -18.35 16.36
C LEU A 430 20.26 -19.86 16.14
N THR A 431 20.17 -20.67 17.19
CA THR A 431 20.12 -22.13 17.06
C THR A 431 18.71 -22.67 16.78
N LEU A 432 17.68 -21.82 16.79
CA LEU A 432 16.31 -22.19 16.44
C LEU A 432 16.23 -22.77 15.01
N LYS A 433 15.48 -23.86 14.87
CA LYS A 433 15.20 -24.45 13.56
C LYS A 433 14.29 -23.51 12.75
N PRO A 434 14.56 -23.31 11.45
CA PRO A 434 13.67 -22.54 10.61
C PRO A 434 12.31 -23.26 10.47
N PRO A 435 11.20 -22.50 10.33
CA PRO A 435 9.90 -23.13 10.14
C PRO A 435 9.87 -23.90 8.81
N SER A 436 9.22 -25.08 8.84
CA SER A 436 8.96 -25.90 7.65
C SER A 436 8.28 -25.07 6.56
N GLN A 437 8.55 -25.41 5.29
CA GLN A 437 7.87 -24.78 4.15
C GLN A 437 6.34 -24.93 4.23
N ASN A 438 5.85 -26.05 4.78
CA ASN A 438 4.41 -26.26 4.98
C ASN A 438 3.86 -25.33 6.06
N ALA A 439 4.58 -25.14 7.17
CA ALA A 439 4.19 -24.20 8.22
C ALA A 439 4.16 -22.76 7.70
N LYS A 440 5.16 -22.36 6.90
CA LYS A 440 5.19 -21.04 6.24
C LYS A 440 4.01 -20.86 5.28
N LYS A 441 3.66 -21.89 4.49
CA LYS A 441 2.51 -21.85 3.58
C LYS A 441 1.19 -21.77 4.34
N GLN A 442 1.04 -22.49 5.45
CA GLN A 442 -0.17 -22.44 6.28
C GLN A 442 -0.38 -21.04 6.87
N VAL A 443 0.64 -20.43 7.49
CA VAL A 443 0.53 -19.08 8.06
C VAL A 443 0.22 -18.03 6.99
N ARG A 444 0.76 -18.18 5.78
CA ARG A 444 0.43 -17.30 4.64
C ARG A 444 -1.01 -17.44 4.18
N ARG A 445 -1.61 -18.63 4.28
CA ARG A 445 -3.01 -18.88 3.90
C ARG A 445 -3.98 -18.45 4.99
N LYS A 446 -3.69 -18.84 6.23
CA LYS A 446 -4.49 -18.53 7.41
C LYS A 446 -3.57 -18.07 8.53
N PRO A 447 -3.73 -16.81 8.98
CA PRO A 447 -3.06 -16.32 10.17
C PRO A 447 -3.32 -17.19 11.40
N ILE A 448 -2.39 -17.16 12.35
CA ILE A 448 -2.57 -17.80 13.67
C ILE A 448 -3.81 -17.19 14.34
N ASP A 449 -4.70 -18.03 14.84
CA ASP A 449 -5.87 -17.55 15.59
C ASP A 449 -5.44 -17.00 16.95
N ARG A 450 -5.88 -15.78 17.28
CA ARG A 450 -5.44 -15.07 18.48
C ARG A 450 -6.63 -14.77 19.38
N ARG A 451 -6.45 -14.96 20.69
CA ARG A 451 -7.47 -14.65 21.70
C ARG A 451 -7.77 -13.16 21.74
N THR A 452 -9.03 -12.81 21.98
CA THR A 452 -9.51 -11.43 22.19
C THR A 452 -8.69 -10.69 23.25
N ILE A 453 -8.40 -9.41 23.00
CA ILE A 453 -7.73 -8.51 23.94
C ILE A 453 -8.80 -7.90 24.85
N SER A 454 -8.89 -8.38 26.09
CA SER A 454 -9.87 -7.89 27.07
C SER A 454 -9.39 -8.20 28.48
N THR A 455 -9.55 -7.24 29.39
CA THR A 455 -9.42 -7.45 30.84
C THR A 455 -10.66 -8.07 31.48
N VAL A 456 -11.80 -7.99 30.80
CA VAL A 456 -13.08 -8.58 31.23
C VAL A 456 -13.07 -10.10 31.02
N SER A 457 -13.57 -10.86 32.00
CA SER A 457 -13.65 -12.32 31.93
C SER A 457 -14.55 -12.79 30.78
N LYS A 458 -14.27 -13.98 30.21
CA LYS A 458 -15.13 -14.57 29.16
C LYS A 458 -16.59 -14.71 29.60
N TYR A 459 -16.81 -15.08 30.86
CA TYR A 459 -18.14 -15.20 31.45
C TYR A 459 -18.90 -13.86 31.43
N ASP A 460 -18.22 -12.78 31.83
CA ASP A 460 -18.82 -11.45 31.85
C ASP A 460 -19.06 -10.92 30.43
N LEU A 461 -18.15 -11.19 29.50
CA LEU A 461 -18.32 -10.87 28.07
C LEU A 461 -19.55 -11.59 27.47
N GLU A 462 -19.72 -12.88 27.75
CA GLU A 462 -20.90 -13.65 27.31
C GLU A 462 -22.19 -13.12 27.93
N LYS A 463 -22.16 -12.75 29.21
CA LYS A 463 -23.28 -12.14 29.91
C LYS A 463 -23.65 -10.77 29.31
N ILE A 464 -22.66 -9.93 29.00
CA ILE A 464 -22.86 -8.63 28.32
C ILE A 464 -23.41 -8.85 26.91
N LYS A 465 -22.87 -9.80 26.15
CA LYS A 465 -23.34 -10.12 24.80
C LYS A 465 -24.79 -10.59 24.81
N ARG A 466 -25.13 -11.53 25.70
CA ARG A 466 -26.50 -12.01 25.90
C ARG A 466 -27.44 -10.88 26.28
N LYS A 467 -27.00 -9.95 27.14
CA LYS A 467 -27.78 -8.76 27.53
C LYS A 467 -27.98 -7.80 26.36
N LYS A 468 -26.97 -7.57 25.51
CA LYS A 468 -27.09 -6.77 24.27
C LYS A 468 -28.03 -7.39 23.27
N GLU A 469 -27.95 -8.69 23.04
CA GLU A 469 -28.85 -9.44 22.15
C GLU A 469 -30.31 -9.35 22.63
N ILE A 470 -30.54 -9.47 23.94
CA ILE A 470 -31.87 -9.25 24.54
C ILE A 470 -32.36 -7.83 24.26
N VAL A 471 -31.51 -6.81 24.47
CA VAL A 471 -31.87 -5.40 24.23
C VAL A 471 -32.15 -5.13 22.75
N GLU A 472 -31.35 -5.65 21.82
CA GLU A 472 -31.60 -5.53 20.38
C GLU A 472 -32.86 -6.25 19.94
N ALA A 473 -33.13 -7.45 20.46
CA ALA A 473 -34.37 -8.17 20.22
C ALA A 473 -35.57 -7.39 20.77
N SER A 474 -35.46 -6.79 21.95
CA SER A 474 -36.49 -5.92 22.52
C SER A 474 -36.69 -4.63 21.70
N LYS A 475 -35.62 -4.01 21.18
CA LYS A 475 -35.72 -2.85 20.29
C LYS A 475 -36.37 -3.20 18.95
N LYS A 476 -36.03 -4.34 18.35
CA LYS A 476 -36.69 -4.86 17.13
C LYS A 476 -38.18 -5.16 17.36
N ARG A 477 -38.53 -5.73 18.52
CA ARG A 477 -39.94 -5.96 18.89
C ARG A 477 -40.71 -4.64 19.05
N LYS A 478 -40.11 -3.63 19.70
CA LYS A 478 -40.69 -2.28 19.83
C LYS A 478 -40.83 -1.56 18.48
N SER A 479 -39.84 -1.65 17.59
CA SER A 479 -39.97 -1.04 16.25
C SER A 479 -41.07 -1.68 15.43
N ASN A 480 -41.28 -3.00 15.55
CA ASN A 480 -42.37 -3.69 14.87
C ASN A 480 -43.75 -3.34 15.45
N THR A 481 -43.88 -3.19 16.78
CA THR A 481 -45.15 -2.76 17.41
C THR A 481 -45.52 -1.32 17.10
N VAL A 482 -44.54 -0.41 16.95
CA VAL A 482 -44.79 0.97 16.50
C VAL A 482 -45.19 1.01 15.01
N GLY A 483 -44.62 0.13 14.18
CA GLY A 483 -45.02 -0.03 12.77
C GLY A 483 -46.45 -0.57 12.61
N ASP A 484 -46.87 -1.50 13.46
CA ASP A 484 -48.24 -2.02 13.46
C ASP A 484 -49.27 -0.99 13.94
N ASN A 485 -48.97 -0.20 14.99
CA ASN A 485 -49.88 0.87 15.44
C ASN A 485 -50.06 1.99 14.39
N GLN A 486 -49.02 2.33 13.61
CA GLN A 486 -49.15 3.30 12.51
C GLN A 486 -49.99 2.76 11.32
N ASN A 487 -50.01 1.44 11.12
CA ASN A 487 -50.88 0.80 10.12
C ASN A 487 -52.32 0.68 10.60
N ILE A 488 -52.55 0.51 11.91
CA ILE A 488 -53.90 0.53 12.51
C ILE A 488 -54.51 1.94 12.41
N GLU A 489 -53.77 3.01 12.75
CA GLU A 489 -54.25 4.40 12.60
C GLU A 489 -54.50 4.81 11.14
N LYS A 490 -53.72 4.27 10.18
CA LYS A 490 -53.98 4.49 8.74
C LYS A 490 -55.20 3.73 8.22
N ASN A 491 -55.47 2.53 8.74
CA ASN A 491 -56.66 1.76 8.37
C ASN A 491 -57.95 2.32 8.99
N GLU A 492 -57.89 2.92 10.18
CA GLU A 492 -59.04 3.60 10.78
C GLU A 492 -59.38 4.92 10.05
N ARG A 493 -58.38 5.66 9.54
CA ARG A 493 -58.61 6.85 8.70
C ARG A 493 -59.14 6.55 7.30
N ASN A 494 -58.95 5.32 6.79
CA ASN A 494 -59.48 4.90 5.50
C ASN A 494 -60.91 4.32 5.61
N LYS A 495 -61.31 3.74 6.75
CA LYS A 495 -62.69 3.29 6.99
C LYS A 495 -63.70 4.41 7.19
N SER A 496 -63.27 5.60 7.62
CA SER A 496 -64.16 6.77 7.77
C SER A 496 -64.41 7.54 6.46
N LYS A 497 -63.77 7.18 5.35
CA LYS A 497 -63.99 7.80 4.02
C LYS A 497 -64.76 6.92 3.01
N SER A 498 -65.16 5.71 3.38
CA SER A 498 -65.80 4.76 2.45
C SER A 498 -67.30 4.51 2.70
N ASN A 499 -67.95 5.25 3.60
CA ASN A 499 -69.39 5.09 3.89
C ASN A 499 -70.33 6.07 3.16
N ASP A 500 -69.80 6.96 2.31
CA ASP A 500 -70.61 7.82 1.45
C ASP A 500 -70.30 7.52 -0.02
N THR A 501 -70.83 6.42 -0.56
CA THR A 501 -71.35 6.37 -1.94
C THR A 501 -71.98 5.01 -2.29
N ASN A 502 -73.22 5.11 -2.75
CA ASN A 502 -73.89 4.26 -3.74
C ASN A 502 -74.57 2.95 -3.30
N ASN A 503 -75.78 3.16 -2.74
CA ASN A 503 -77.00 2.54 -3.26
C ASN A 503 -77.23 2.91 -4.74
N ASN A 504 -77.33 1.92 -5.64
CA ASN A 504 -78.39 1.81 -6.65
C ASN A 504 -78.23 0.57 -7.56
N LYS A 505 -79.14 -0.38 -7.33
CA LYS A 505 -80.01 -1.12 -8.28
C LYS A 505 -79.45 -1.71 -9.59
N ASP A 506 -79.55 -3.05 -9.63
CA ASP A 506 -80.39 -3.87 -10.52
C ASP A 506 -80.32 -3.74 -12.06
N GLN A 507 -80.01 -4.89 -12.68
CA GLN A 507 -80.80 -5.66 -13.66
C GLN A 507 -80.13 -6.04 -15.01
N LYS A 508 -80.15 -7.38 -15.23
CA LYS A 508 -80.30 -8.21 -16.46
C LYS A 508 -79.07 -8.71 -17.22
N ASP A 509 -78.97 -10.06 -17.21
CA ASP A 509 -78.93 -11.07 -18.31
C ASP A 509 -77.98 -10.78 -19.50
N ASP A 510 -77.22 -11.71 -20.10
CA ASP A 510 -77.28 -13.17 -20.18
C ASP A 510 -75.96 -13.72 -20.82
N HIS A 511 -75.81 -15.05 -20.77
CA HIS A 511 -74.92 -15.95 -21.55
C HIS A 511 -73.47 -16.27 -21.13
N HIS A 512 -73.31 -17.58 -20.80
CA HIS A 512 -72.34 -18.60 -21.29
C HIS A 512 -70.84 -18.24 -21.41
N GLU A 513 -69.85 -19.05 -21.07
CA GLU A 513 -69.76 -20.49 -20.79
C GLU A 513 -68.38 -20.79 -20.16
N ALA A 514 -68.36 -21.80 -19.28
CA ALA A 514 -67.31 -22.82 -19.05
C ALA A 514 -65.80 -22.42 -19.03
N SER A 515 -65.14 -22.64 -17.89
CA SER A 515 -64.38 -23.88 -17.66
C SER A 515 -63.72 -23.93 -16.28
N ASP A 516 -64.08 -24.99 -15.56
CA ASP A 516 -63.64 -25.47 -14.25
C ASP A 516 -62.13 -25.78 -14.19
N ALA A 517 -61.42 -25.34 -13.15
CA ALA A 517 -61.33 -25.93 -11.81
C ALA A 517 -60.46 -27.22 -11.74
N GLU A 518 -59.22 -26.96 -11.36
CA GLU A 518 -58.41 -27.66 -10.34
C GLU A 518 -58.86 -29.03 -9.75
N LYS A 519 -57.80 -29.84 -9.54
CA LYS A 519 -57.48 -30.69 -8.36
C LYS A 519 -57.99 -32.15 -8.37
N PRO A 520 -57.44 -33.06 -7.52
CA PRO A 520 -56.10 -33.11 -6.91
C PRO A 520 -55.48 -34.53 -6.75
N LYS A 521 -54.27 -34.55 -6.15
CA LYS A 521 -53.76 -35.50 -5.12
C LYS A 521 -53.08 -36.84 -5.53
N THR A 522 -51.87 -36.96 -4.98
CA THR A 522 -51.23 -38.15 -4.35
C THR A 522 -50.55 -39.20 -5.26
N LYS A 523 -49.26 -39.47 -5.05
CA LYS A 523 -48.68 -40.50 -4.14
C LYS A 523 -47.17 -40.64 -4.34
N LYS A 524 -46.53 -41.07 -3.23
CA LYS A 524 -45.16 -41.58 -3.08
C LYS A 524 -44.74 -42.56 -4.20
N ARG A 525 -43.46 -42.62 -4.58
CA ARG A 525 -42.38 -43.50 -4.03
C ARG A 525 -41.27 -43.78 -5.06
N LYS A 526 -40.02 -43.53 -4.65
CA LYS A 526 -38.76 -44.32 -4.84
C LYS A 526 -38.12 -44.57 -6.24
N LYS A 527 -36.76 -44.41 -6.20
CA LYS A 527 -35.68 -45.00 -7.03
C LYS A 527 -35.51 -44.34 -8.41
N SER A 528 -34.33 -44.10 -8.96
CA SER A 528 -33.04 -44.80 -8.86
C SER A 528 -31.88 -43.87 -9.28
N LYS A 529 -30.68 -44.23 -8.78
CA LYS A 529 -29.36 -43.77 -9.23
C LYS A 529 -29.14 -44.04 -10.72
N LEU A 530 -28.33 -43.20 -11.38
CA LEU A 530 -27.16 -43.55 -12.21
C LEU A 530 -26.50 -42.19 -12.58
N ASN A 531 -25.26 -41.88 -12.15
CA ASN A 531 -24.00 -42.16 -12.87
C ASN A 531 -24.16 -41.98 -14.39
N THR A 532 -23.36 -41.21 -15.12
CA THR A 532 -21.91 -40.94 -15.12
C THR A 532 -21.75 -39.92 -16.27
N LYS A 533 -20.74 -39.04 -16.34
CA LYS A 533 -19.30 -39.31 -16.35
C LYS A 533 -18.57 -37.98 -16.22
#